data_AF-A0A661DP86-F1
#
_entry.id   AF-A0A661DP86-F1
#
_cell.length_a   1.000
_cell.length_b   1.000
_cell.length_c   1.000
_cell.angle_alpha   90.00
_cell.angle_beta   90.00
_cell.angle_gamma   90.00
#
_symmetry.space_group_name_H-M   'P 1'
#
loop_
_entity.id
_entity.type
_entity.pdbx_description
1 polymer ?
#
loop_
_entity_poly.entity_id
_entity_poly.type
_entity_poly.pdbx_seq_one_letter_code
_entity_poly.pdbx_strand_id
1 'polypeptide(L)'
;TKHVLTLLNKLNLNTFDVTEANPDCLTDNGDSWGSYYASRPKIVAGNLADAIVLLEQHRVTGFMLKNYQNTIIEMASLIKTKS
;
A
#
# COMPACT_ATOMS: atom_id res chain seq x y z
N THR A 1 0.12 4.96 -12.89
CA THR A 1 -0.10 4.31 -11.57
C THR A 1 -1.34 3.41 -11.50
N LYS A 2 -1.80 2.80 -12.62
CA LYS A 2 -2.98 1.89 -12.60
C LYS A 2 -2.66 0.50 -12.03
N HIS A 3 -1.41 0.03 -12.16
CA HIS A 3 -1.03 -1.34 -11.80
C HIS A 3 -1.13 -1.63 -10.29
N VAL A 4 -0.79 -0.65 -9.44
CA VAL A 4 -0.88 -0.82 -7.97
C VAL A 4 -2.34 -0.94 -7.55
N LEU A 5 -3.22 -0.06 -8.05
CA LEU A 5 -4.66 -0.15 -7.78
C LEU A 5 -5.27 -1.45 -8.29
N THR A 6 -4.87 -1.90 -9.49
CA THR A 6 -5.28 -3.21 -10.01
C THR A 6 -4.84 -4.36 -9.11
N LEU A 7 -3.63 -4.28 -8.53
CA LEU A 7 -3.14 -5.30 -7.60
C LEU A 7 -3.93 -5.31 -6.29
N LEU A 8 -4.20 -4.13 -5.71
CA LEU A 8 -4.99 -3.99 -4.49
C LEU A 8 -6.41 -4.57 -4.70
N ASN A 9 -7.04 -4.25 -5.83
CA ASN A 9 -8.33 -4.83 -6.20
C ASN A 9 -8.29 -6.35 -6.37
N LYS A 10 -7.22 -6.91 -6.97
CA LYS A 10 -7.06 -8.37 -7.12
C LYS A 10 -6.92 -9.09 -5.78
N LEU A 11 -6.45 -8.38 -4.74
CA LEU A 11 -6.35 -8.89 -3.38
C LEU A 11 -7.64 -8.66 -2.57
N ASN A 12 -8.72 -8.20 -3.22
CA ASN A 12 -9.97 -7.77 -2.59
C ASN A 12 -9.77 -6.73 -1.47
N LEU A 13 -8.70 -5.95 -1.55
CA LEU A 13 -8.45 -4.91 -0.56
C LEU A 13 -9.36 -3.72 -0.85
N ASN A 14 -10.27 -3.45 0.08
CA ASN A 14 -11.15 -2.30 0.01
C ASN A 14 -10.30 -1.03 0.11
N THR A 15 -10.26 -0.30 -0.99
CA THR A 15 -9.66 1.03 -1.05
C THR A 15 -10.72 2.04 -1.43
N PHE A 16 -10.58 3.26 -0.90
CA PHE A 16 -11.42 4.38 -1.26
C PHE A 16 -10.55 5.52 -1.79
N ASP A 17 -11.07 6.17 -2.83
CA ASP A 17 -10.45 7.36 -3.42
C ASP A 17 -10.58 8.51 -2.41
N VAL A 18 -9.44 9.10 -2.02
CA VAL A 18 -9.41 10.27 -1.13
C VAL A 18 -9.52 11.54 -1.96
N THR A 19 -8.57 11.72 -2.89
CA THR A 19 -8.50 12.89 -3.79
C THR A 19 -7.44 12.64 -4.88
N GLU A 20 -7.30 13.56 -5.83
CA GLU A 20 -6.13 13.61 -6.71
C GLU A 20 -4.91 14.10 -5.94
N ALA A 21 -3.74 13.50 -6.21
CA ALA A 21 -2.50 13.94 -5.62
C ALA A 21 -2.13 15.32 -6.19
N ASN A 22 -1.90 16.28 -5.28
CA ASN A 22 -1.53 17.63 -5.65
C ASN A 22 0.01 17.77 -5.66
N PRO A 23 0.64 18.08 -6.81
CA PRO A 23 2.08 18.32 -6.88
C PRO A 23 2.53 19.49 -6.00
N ASP A 24 1.69 20.50 -5.77
CA ASP A 24 2.01 21.69 -4.96
C ASP A 24 2.27 21.35 -3.48
N CYS A 25 1.94 20.13 -3.04
CA CYS A 25 2.27 19.64 -1.71
C CYS A 25 3.71 19.10 -1.59
N LEU A 26 4.48 19.08 -2.69
CA LEU A 26 5.88 18.67 -2.74
C LEU A 26 6.81 19.88 -2.78
N THR A 27 8.02 19.75 -2.21
CA THR A 27 9.02 20.82 -2.15
C THR A 27 9.44 21.35 -3.52
N ASP A 28 9.39 20.52 -4.55
CA ASP A 28 9.77 20.82 -5.93
C ASP A 28 8.57 20.86 -6.89
N ASN A 29 7.35 20.96 -6.36
CA ASN A 29 6.11 20.91 -7.15
C ASN A 29 6.01 19.68 -8.08
N GLY A 30 6.65 18.57 -7.72
CA GLY A 30 6.60 17.32 -8.50
C GLY A 30 7.57 17.25 -9.69
N ASP A 31 8.47 18.22 -9.86
CA ASP A 31 9.46 18.23 -10.96
C ASP A 31 10.32 16.96 -11.00
N SER A 32 10.74 16.45 -9.83
CA SER A 32 11.53 15.22 -9.72
C SER A 32 10.79 13.94 -10.14
N TRP A 33 9.46 14.01 -10.28
CA TRP A 33 8.61 12.87 -10.63
C TRP A 33 8.34 12.76 -12.14
N GLY A 34 8.93 13.65 -12.95
CA GLY A 34 8.79 13.65 -14.41
C GLY A 34 7.32 13.78 -14.86
N SER A 35 6.85 12.91 -15.75
CA SER A 35 5.47 12.95 -16.26
C SER A 35 4.44 12.28 -15.34
N TYR A 36 4.82 11.90 -14.11
CA TYR A 36 3.93 11.19 -13.18
C TYR A 36 2.62 11.96 -12.92
N TYR A 37 2.71 13.25 -12.59
CA TYR A 37 1.56 14.11 -12.31
C TYR A 37 0.72 14.46 -13.55
N ALA A 38 1.27 14.31 -14.77
CA ALA A 38 0.50 14.47 -16.01
C ALA A 38 -0.64 13.44 -16.12
N SER A 39 -0.52 12.30 -15.43
CA SER A 39 -1.55 11.26 -15.39
C SER A 39 -2.65 11.48 -14.34
N ARG A 40 -2.61 12.60 -13.60
CA ARG A 40 -3.51 12.92 -12.47
C ARG A 40 -3.63 11.75 -11.48
N PRO A 41 -2.52 11.39 -10.81
CA PRO A 41 -2.50 10.25 -9.89
C PRO A 41 -3.46 10.47 -8.72
N LYS A 42 -4.07 9.39 -8.23
CA LYS A 42 -5.01 9.42 -7.11
C LYS A 42 -4.34 9.04 -5.81
N ILE A 43 -4.74 9.71 -4.73
CA ILE A 43 -4.50 9.28 -3.36
C ILE A 43 -5.64 8.33 -2.98
N VAL A 44 -5.27 7.13 -2.57
CA VAL A 44 -6.20 6.11 -2.08
C VAL A 44 -5.86 5.75 -0.64
N ALA A 45 -6.88 5.41 0.13
CA ALA A 45 -6.73 4.88 1.47
C ALA A 45 -7.42 3.52 1.58
N GLY A 46 -6.91 2.69 2.47
CA GLY A 46 -7.47 1.37 2.76
C GLY A 46 -7.24 1.03 4.23
N ASN A 47 -8.10 0.17 4.77
CA ASN A 47 -7.96 -0.30 6.15
C ASN A 47 -7.09 -1.55 6.17
N LEU A 48 -5.92 -1.45 6.82
CA LEU A 48 -4.99 -2.57 6.93
C LEU A 48 -5.55 -3.72 7.78
N ALA A 49 -6.36 -3.42 8.81
CA ALA A 49 -6.98 -4.45 9.65
C ALA A 49 -8.03 -5.25 8.87
N ASP A 50 -8.81 -4.59 8.00
CA ASP A 50 -9.75 -5.31 7.13
C ASP A 50 -8.99 -6.11 6.06
N ALA A 51 -7.90 -5.54 5.53
CA ALA A 51 -7.04 -6.18 4.56
C ALA A 51 -6.42 -7.49 5.07
N ILE A 52 -5.91 -7.50 6.32
CA ILE A 52 -5.24 -8.69 6.85
C ILE A 52 -6.20 -9.87 7.00
N VAL A 53 -7.45 -9.61 7.43
CA VAL A 53 -8.50 -10.64 7.54
C VAL A 53 -8.75 -11.31 6.18
N LEU A 54 -8.81 -10.52 5.10
CA LEU A 54 -9.02 -11.05 3.75
C LEU A 54 -7.81 -11.83 3.24
N LEU A 55 -6.60 -11.35 3.53
CA LEU A 55 -5.36 -12.00 3.11
C LEU A 55 -5.15 -13.36 3.80
N GLU A 56 -5.55 -13.49 5.07
CA GLU A 56 -5.50 -14.73 5.84
C GLU A 56 -6.44 -15.81 5.28
N GLN A 57 -7.60 -15.41 4.74
CA GLN A 57 -8.59 -16.34 4.18
C GLN A 57 -8.16 -16.94 2.83
N HIS A 58 -7.31 -16.25 2.08
CA HIS A 58 -6.87 -16.72 0.77
C HIS A 58 -5.71 -17.72 0.89
N ARG A 59 -5.85 -18.90 0.25
CA ARG A 59 -4.99 -20.09 0.45
C ARG A 59 -3.48 -19.79 0.42
N VAL A 60 -3.03 -19.04 -0.58
CA VAL A 60 -1.60 -18.78 -0.78
C VAL A 60 -1.09 -17.73 0.20
N THR A 61 -1.81 -16.62 0.34
CA THR A 61 -1.38 -15.50 1.18
C THR A 61 -1.47 -15.85 2.66
N GLY A 62 -2.52 -16.56 3.09
CA GLY A 62 -2.64 -17.07 4.44
C GLY A 62 -1.55 -18.07 4.80
N PHE A 63 -1.18 -18.96 3.88
CA PHE A 63 -0.03 -19.85 4.06
C PHE A 63 1.27 -19.05 4.23
N MET A 64 1.52 -18.06 3.39
CA MET A 64 2.72 -17.22 3.49
C MET A 64 2.76 -16.45 4.81
N LEU A 65 1.67 -15.78 5.19
CA LEU A 65 1.59 -15.02 6.45
C LEU A 65 1.86 -15.91 7.66
N LYS A 66 1.32 -17.13 7.66
CA LYS A 66 1.55 -18.10 8.74
C LYS A 66 3.00 -18.57 8.82
N ASN A 67 3.61 -18.94 7.69
CA ASN A 67 4.98 -19.48 7.70
C ASN A 67 6.04 -18.41 7.99
N TYR A 68 5.79 -17.17 7.60
CA TYR A 68 6.73 -16.05 7.79
C TYR A 68 6.39 -15.17 9.01
N GLN A 69 5.45 -15.59 9.87
CA GLN A 69 4.98 -14.79 11.01
C GLN A 69 6.13 -14.32 11.92
N ASN A 70 7.05 -15.22 12.28
CA ASN A 70 8.18 -14.88 13.15
C ASN A 70 9.10 -13.85 12.49
N THR A 71 9.41 -14.04 11.21
CA THR A 71 10.22 -13.09 10.43
C THR A 71 9.52 -11.72 10.35
N ILE A 72 8.20 -11.69 10.13
CA ILE A 72 7.42 -10.44 10.10
C ILE A 72 7.50 -9.72 11.46
N ILE A 73 7.35 -10.44 12.57
CA ILE A 73 7.43 -9.89 13.92
C ILE A 73 8.83 -9.33 14.21
N GLU A 74 9.87 -10.08 13.85
CA GLU A 74 11.26 -9.64 14.01
C GLU A 74 11.53 -8.35 13.21
N MET A 75 11.14 -8.30 11.94
CA MET A 75 11.30 -7.10 11.12
C MET A 75 10.54 -5.89 11.69
N ALA A 76 9.30 -6.10 12.17
CA ALA A 76 8.51 -5.04 12.79
C ALA A 76 9.19 -4.48 14.05
N SER A 77 9.81 -5.35 14.86
CA SER A 77 10.56 -4.94 16.05
C SER A 77 11.81 -4.12 15.71
N LEU A 78 12.51 -4.47 14.62
CA LEU A 78 13.68 -3.75 14.13
C LEU A 78 13.34 -2.36 13.58
N ILE A 79 12.18 -2.19 12.95
CA ILE A 79 11.70 -0.88 12.49
C ILE A 79 11.37 0.01 13.69
N LYS A 80 10.67 -0.52 14.69
CA LYS A 80 10.25 0.22 15.88
C LYS A 80 11.41 0.72 16.74
N THR A 81 12.56 0.06 16.67
CA THR A 81 13.77 0.42 17.41
C THR A 81 14.65 1.45 16.68
N LYS A 82 14.37 1.72 15.40
CA LYS A 82 15.11 2.70 14.58
C LYS A 82 14.37 4.03 14.36
N SER A 83 13.10 4.14 14.76
CA SER A 83 12.34 5.41 14.81
C SER A 83 12.42 6.02 16.21
#